data_AF-A0A920KPX4-F1
#
_entry.id   AF-A0A920KPX4-F1
#
_cell.length_a   1.000
_cell.length_b   1.000
_cell.length_c   1.000
_cell.angle_alpha   90.00
_cell.angle_beta   90.00
_cell.angle_gamma   90.00
#
_symmetry.space_group_name_H-M   'P 1'
#
loop_
_entity.id
_entity.type
_entity.pdbx_description
1 polymer ?
#
loop_
_entity_poly.entity_id
_entity_poly.type
_entity_poly.pdbx_seq_one_letter_code
_entity_poly.pdbx_strand_id
1 'polypeptide(L)'
;MVCAGSVAKRPMNHAVDAGGVDPRTTPSRGLYRPDEFRDNCGFGLIAHIQGEASHRLLQTAIESLTCMTHRGGIAADGRTGDGCGLLLQMPDAFMRAEAKAALDALLGSALRGRYAVSKPR
;
A
#
# COMPACT_ATOMS: atom_id res chain seq x y z
N MET A 1 9.93 4.84 12.19
CA MET A 1 9.08 5.42 11.11
C MET A 1 8.27 4.31 10.46
N VAL A 2 7.00 4.58 10.17
CA VAL A 2 6.08 3.69 9.44
C VAL A 2 5.33 4.52 8.41
N CYS A 3 5.32 4.09 7.14
CA CYS A 3 4.45 4.63 6.11
C CYS A 3 3.30 3.66 5.87
N ALA A 4 2.11 4.19 5.59
CA ALA A 4 0.92 3.43 5.26
C ALA A 4 0.30 3.97 3.97
N GLY A 5 -0.19 3.09 3.10
CA GLY A 5 -0.85 3.47 1.86
C GLY A 5 -1.93 2.50 1.41
N SER A 6 -2.94 3.03 0.72
CA SER A 6 -4.02 2.28 0.08
C SER A 6 -4.14 2.62 -1.40
N VAL A 7 -4.37 1.60 -2.24
CA VAL A 7 -4.56 1.74 -3.68
C VAL A 7 -5.99 2.19 -3.96
N ALA A 8 -6.11 3.18 -4.84
CA ALA A 8 -7.38 3.74 -5.24
C ALA A 8 -8.23 2.74 -6.04
N LYS A 9 -9.55 2.98 -6.04
CA LYS A 9 -10.51 2.23 -6.84
C LYS A 9 -10.28 2.43 -8.33
N ARG A 10 -9.86 1.39 -9.05
CA ARG A 10 -9.92 1.43 -10.51
C ARG A 10 -11.38 1.49 -10.96
N PRO A 11 -11.77 2.43 -11.83
CA PRO A 11 -13.10 2.39 -12.42
C PRO A 11 -13.22 1.16 -13.33
N MET A 12 -14.36 0.46 -13.26
CA MET A 12 -14.70 -0.62 -14.20
C MET A 12 -15.09 -0.02 -15.55
N ASN A 13 -14.10 0.38 -16.36
CA ASN A 13 -14.34 0.75 -17.75
C ASN A 13 -13.75 -0.34 -18.64
N HIS A 14 -14.63 -1.11 -19.29
CA HIS A 14 -14.26 -1.89 -20.47
C HIS A 14 -13.60 -0.93 -21.48
N ALA A 15 -12.32 -1.16 -21.77
CA ALA A 15 -11.55 -0.31 -22.67
C ALA A 15 -12.12 -0.40 -24.10
N VAL A 16 -12.59 0.73 -24.62
CA VAL A 16 -12.58 1.01 -26.05
C VAL A 16 -11.51 2.06 -26.28
N ASP A 17 -10.37 1.61 -26.80
CA ASP A 17 -9.33 2.45 -27.36
C ASP A 17 -9.82 3.05 -28.67
N ALA A 18 -9.79 4.39 -28.79
CA ALA A 18 -9.69 5.07 -30.08
C ALA A 18 -9.47 6.58 -29.89
N GLY A 19 -8.24 7.02 -30.14
CA GLY A 19 -7.94 8.15 -31.05
C GLY A 19 -8.22 9.57 -30.57
N GLY A 20 -7.20 10.43 -30.66
CA GLY A 20 -7.26 11.85 -30.31
C GLY A 20 -8.27 12.66 -31.12
N VAL A 21 -9.01 13.54 -30.43
CA VAL A 21 -9.99 14.47 -30.99
C VAL A 21 -9.94 15.79 -30.20
N ASP A 22 -10.02 16.92 -30.91
CA ASP A 22 -10.10 18.30 -30.39
C ASP A 22 -11.27 18.49 -29.40
N PRO A 23 -11.02 19.02 -28.19
CA PRO A 23 -12.04 19.15 -27.13
C PRO A 23 -13.21 20.09 -27.45
N ARG A 24 -13.18 20.86 -28.55
CA ARG A 24 -14.21 21.87 -28.85
C ARG A 24 -15.31 21.42 -29.81
N THR A 25 -15.26 20.21 -30.36
CA THR A 25 -16.09 19.84 -31.53
C THR A 25 -16.79 18.48 -31.49
N THR A 26 -16.73 17.72 -30.39
CA THR A 26 -17.44 16.43 -30.31
C THR A 26 -18.31 16.35 -29.05
N PRO A 27 -19.65 16.22 -29.16
CA PRO A 27 -20.45 15.82 -28.01
C PRO A 27 -19.95 14.45 -27.54
N SER A 28 -19.63 14.32 -26.25
CA SER A 28 -19.13 13.07 -25.67
C SER A 28 -20.02 11.91 -26.12
N ARG A 29 -19.49 11.00 -26.94
CA ARG A 29 -20.23 9.82 -27.43
C ARG A 29 -20.33 8.76 -26.32
N GLY A 30 -21.00 9.12 -25.23
CA GLY A 30 -21.18 8.30 -24.04
C GLY A 30 -21.51 9.15 -22.81
N LEU A 31 -21.95 8.49 -21.74
CA LEU A 31 -22.22 9.10 -20.43
C LEU A 31 -20.95 9.53 -19.67
N TYR A 32 -19.77 9.26 -20.22
CA TYR A 32 -18.50 9.56 -19.58
C TYR A 32 -18.10 11.02 -19.78
N ARG A 33 -17.83 11.73 -18.67
CA ARG A 33 -17.26 13.07 -18.66
C ARG A 33 -15.81 13.00 -18.13
N PRO A 34 -14.80 13.44 -18.90
CA PRO A 34 -13.39 13.40 -18.46
C PRO A 34 -13.14 14.13 -17.14
N ASP A 35 -13.90 15.20 -16.87
CA ASP A 35 -13.77 16.03 -15.67
C ASP A 35 -14.30 15.34 -14.39
N GLU A 36 -14.96 14.19 -14.50
CA GLU A 36 -15.49 13.41 -13.36
C GLU A 36 -14.48 12.40 -12.80
N PHE A 37 -13.32 12.21 -13.45
CA PHE A 37 -12.30 11.27 -12.96
C PHE A 37 -11.56 11.85 -11.75
N ARG A 38 -11.73 11.21 -10.58
CA ARG A 38 -10.97 11.48 -9.36
C ARG A 38 -10.32 10.20 -8.86
N ASP A 39 -9.01 10.13 -9.00
CA ASP A 39 -8.22 9.10 -8.36
C ASP A 39 -8.15 9.38 -6.85
N ASN A 40 -8.47 8.40 -6.02
CA ASN A 40 -8.59 8.56 -4.57
C ASN A 40 -7.71 7.53 -3.87
N CYS A 41 -6.40 7.73 -3.88
CA CYS A 41 -5.50 6.97 -3.00
C CYS A 41 -5.28 7.74 -1.69
N GLY A 42 -4.88 7.02 -0.64
CA GLY A 42 -4.53 7.60 0.66
C GLY A 42 -3.15 7.11 1.09
N PHE A 43 -2.30 8.03 1.54
CA PHE A 43 -1.03 7.69 2.18
C PHE A 43 -0.83 8.50 3.46
N GLY A 44 -0.08 7.93 4.41
CA GLY A 44 0.26 8.57 5.67
C GLY A 44 1.62 8.10 6.18
N LEU A 45 2.20 8.90 7.08
CA LEU A 45 3.49 8.64 7.72
C LEU A 45 3.37 8.95 9.21
N ILE A 46 3.90 8.05 10.03
CA ILE A 46 4.07 8.25 11.47
C ILE A 46 5.50 7.88 11.89
N ALA A 47 6.10 8.66 12.77
CA ALA A 47 7.45 8.42 13.26
C ALA A 47 7.59 8.74 14.75
N HIS A 48 8.47 7.99 15.41
CA HIS A 48 8.92 8.34 16.76
C HIS A 48 9.97 9.44 16.65
N ILE A 49 9.80 10.55 17.36
CA ILE A 49 10.70 11.72 17.26
C ILE A 49 12.12 11.34 17.68
N GLN A 50 12.24 10.54 18.74
CA GLN A 50 13.51 10.06 19.27
C GLN A 50 14.08 8.84 18.51
N GLY A 51 13.38 8.35 17.48
CA GLY A 51 13.83 7.20 16.68
C GLY A 51 13.64 5.83 17.33
N GLU A 52 13.00 5.76 18.50
CA GLU A 52 12.77 4.49 19.21
C GLU A 52 11.77 3.57 18.49
N ALA A 53 12.07 2.28 18.51
CA ALA A 53 11.18 1.25 17.97
C ALA A 53 9.93 1.14 18.84
N SER A 54 8.74 1.22 18.22
CA SER A 54 7.48 1.21 18.95
C SER A 54 6.40 0.47 18.18
N HIS A 55 5.84 -0.58 18.80
CA HIS A 55 4.72 -1.33 18.25
C HIS A 55 3.44 -0.48 18.15
N ARG A 56 3.32 0.56 18.99
CA ARG A 56 2.20 1.52 18.91
C ARG A 56 2.14 2.21 17.55
N LEU A 57 3.30 2.58 16.96
CA LEU A 57 3.33 3.18 15.63
C LEU A 57 2.75 2.26 14.56
N LEU A 58 3.04 0.96 14.66
CA LEU A 58 2.50 -0.04 13.75
C LEU A 58 0.99 -0.17 13.90
N GLN A 59 0.48 -0.26 15.13
CA GLN A 59 -0.95 -0.32 15.41
C GLN A 59 -1.69 0.92 14.88
N THR A 60 -1.17 2.12 15.15
CA THR A 60 -1.75 3.37 14.65
C THR A 60 -1.72 3.44 13.12
N ALA A 61 -0.68 2.93 12.46
CA ALA A 61 -0.62 2.87 11.01
C ALA A 61 -1.68 1.91 10.43
N ILE A 62 -1.93 0.76 11.07
CA ILE A 62 -2.99 -0.18 10.68
C ILE A 62 -4.37 0.47 10.85
N GLU A 63 -4.62 1.14 11.97
CA GLU A 63 -5.87 1.87 12.20
C GLU A 63 -6.10 2.96 11.15
N SER A 64 -5.04 3.69 10.79
CA SER A 64 -5.09 4.70 9.73
C SER A 64 -5.47 4.10 8.37
N LEU A 65 -4.99 2.89 8.02
CA LEU A 65 -5.40 2.18 6.81
C LEU A 65 -6.91 1.88 6.82
N THR A 66 -7.44 1.45 7.98
CA THR A 66 -8.89 1.21 8.14
C THR A 66 -9.71 2.46 7.88
N CYS A 67 -9.25 3.63 8.37
CA CYS A 67 -9.91 4.91 8.10
C CYS A 67 -9.88 5.32 6.61
N MET A 68 -8.93 4.80 5.83
CA MET A 68 -8.79 5.08 4.39
C MET A 68 -9.56 4.11 3.48
N THR A 69 -10.27 3.11 4.04
CA THR A 69 -11.02 2.10 3.26
C THR A 69 -12.04 2.70 2.29
N HIS A 70 -12.67 3.83 2.64
CA HIS A 70 -13.60 4.55 1.76
C HIS A 70 -12.94 5.05 0.45
N ARG A 71 -11.61 5.11 0.41
CA ARG A 71 -10.81 5.47 -0.77
C ARG A 71 -10.32 4.25 -1.55
N GLY A 72 -10.31 3.09 -0.91
CA GLY A 72 -9.80 1.85 -1.49
C GLY A 72 -10.69 1.32 -2.62
N GLY A 73 -10.06 0.67 -3.60
CA GLY A 73 -10.79 -0.17 -4.53
C GLY A 73 -11.34 -1.41 -3.84
N ILE A 74 -12.65 -1.64 -3.96
CA ILE A 74 -13.32 -2.87 -3.52
C ILE A 74 -14.01 -3.48 -4.75
N ALA A 75 -13.73 -4.75 -5.01
CA ALA A 75 -14.33 -5.52 -6.08
C ALA A 75 -15.82 -5.79 -5.83
N ALA A 76 -16.51 -6.33 -6.83
CA ALA A 76 -17.95 -6.59 -6.77
C ALA A 76 -18.35 -7.60 -5.68
N ASP A 77 -17.41 -8.41 -5.18
CA ASP A 77 -17.64 -9.36 -4.07
C ASP A 77 -17.75 -8.69 -2.69
N GLY A 78 -17.46 -7.39 -2.59
CA GLY A 78 -17.46 -6.62 -1.35
C GLY A 78 -16.35 -7.02 -0.36
N ARG A 79 -15.39 -7.86 -0.76
CA ARG A 79 -14.33 -8.42 0.10
C ARG A 79 -12.94 -8.19 -0.44
N THR A 80 -12.77 -8.32 -1.75
CA THR A 80 -11.46 -8.20 -2.41
C THR A 80 -11.13 -6.73 -2.64
N GLY A 81 -9.98 -6.30 -2.13
CA GLY A 81 -9.47 -4.94 -2.35
C GLY A 81 -8.32 -4.89 -3.35
N ASP A 82 -8.13 -3.74 -4.00
CA ASP A 82 -7.03 -3.52 -4.97
C ASP A 82 -5.64 -3.55 -4.30
N GLY A 83 -5.58 -3.26 -3.00
CA GLY A 83 -4.40 -3.43 -2.16
C GLY A 83 -4.17 -2.30 -1.17
N CYS A 84 -3.52 -2.63 -0.06
CA CYS A 84 -2.93 -1.67 0.86
C CYS A 84 -1.59 -2.21 1.38
N GLY A 85 -0.76 -1.35 1.98
CA GLY A 85 0.56 -1.74 2.44
C GLY A 85 1.13 -0.84 3.52
N LEU A 86 2.11 -1.41 4.23
CA LEU A 86 2.92 -0.73 5.24
C LEU A 86 4.39 -0.84 4.85
N LEU A 87 5.12 0.27 5.00
CA LEU A 87 6.58 0.30 4.96
C LEU A 87 7.09 0.66 6.35
N LEU A 88 7.87 -0.22 6.96
CA LEU A 88 8.43 -0.02 8.29
C LEU A 88 9.92 -0.39 8.31
N GLN A 89 10.61 0.00 9.39
CA GLN A 89 11.97 -0.45 9.65
C GLN A 89 12.01 -1.97 9.86
N MET A 90 13.11 -2.62 9.45
CA MET A 90 13.31 -4.06 9.59
C MET A 90 13.08 -4.51 11.05
N PRO A 91 12.10 -5.39 11.33
CA PRO A 91 11.82 -5.85 12.68
C PRO A 91 12.85 -6.89 13.14
N ASP A 92 14.05 -6.43 13.50
CA ASP A 92 15.24 -7.28 13.69
C ASP A 92 15.03 -8.44 14.69
N ALA A 93 14.39 -8.16 15.83
CA ALA A 93 14.11 -9.18 16.83
C ALA A 93 13.21 -10.30 16.29
N PHE A 94 12.19 -9.95 15.50
CA PHE A 94 11.29 -10.92 14.88
C PHE A 94 12.03 -11.75 13.83
N MET A 95 12.78 -11.12 12.91
CA MET A 95 13.48 -11.87 11.84
C MET A 95 14.54 -12.83 12.38
N ARG A 96 15.21 -12.50 13.49
CA ARG A 96 16.16 -13.42 14.15
C ARG A 96 15.46 -14.60 14.79
N ALA A 97 14.31 -14.37 15.45
CA ALA A 97 13.52 -15.44 16.03
C ALA A 97 13.04 -16.41 14.95
N GLU A 98 12.52 -15.89 13.83
CA GLU A 98 12.05 -16.69 12.70
C GLU A 98 13.18 -17.44 11.98
N ALA A 99 14.34 -16.80 11.77
CA ALA A 99 15.48 -17.48 11.16
C ALA A 99 15.95 -18.67 12.01
N LYS A 100 15.94 -18.53 13.34
CA LYS A 100 16.29 -19.63 14.24
C LYS A 100 15.21 -20.71 14.24
N ALA A 101 13.94 -20.34 14.27
CA ALA A 101 12.84 -21.29 14.32
C ALA A 101 12.68 -22.08 13.00
N ALA A 102 12.75 -21.41 11.85
CA ALA A 102 12.44 -22.01 10.55
C ALA A 102 13.65 -22.66 9.86
N LEU A 103 14.86 -22.16 10.12
CA LEU A 103 16.07 -22.56 9.38
C LEU A 103 17.17 -23.12 10.30
N ASP A 104 16.93 -23.21 11.60
CA ASP A 104 17.94 -23.46 12.65
C ASP A 104 19.16 -22.50 12.58
N ALA A 105 19.02 -21.39 11.84
CA ALA A 105 20.09 -20.47 11.53
C ALA A 105 20.22 -19.40 12.62
N LEU A 106 21.43 -19.25 13.16
CA LEU A 106 21.74 -18.16 14.08
C LEU A 106 22.17 -16.93 13.29
N LEU A 107 21.24 -15.98 13.13
CA LEU A 107 21.60 -14.62 12.79
C LEU A 107 22.29 -14.01 14.03
N GLY A 108 23.61 -14.15 14.11
CA GLY A 108 24.43 -13.64 15.22
C GLY A 108 24.48 -12.11 15.28
N SER A 109 24.98 -11.56 16.38
CA SER A 109 25.13 -10.10 16.59
C SER A 109 25.97 -9.43 15.52
N ALA A 110 26.94 -10.13 14.93
CA ALA A 110 27.76 -9.68 13.81
C ALA A 110 26.95 -9.33 12.55
N LEU A 111 25.74 -9.89 12.41
CA LEU A 111 24.83 -9.63 11.29
C LEU A 111 23.82 -8.52 11.59
N ARG A 112 23.94 -7.78 12.70
CA ARG A 112 23.06 -6.64 12.97
C ARG A 112 23.20 -5.59 11.86
N GLY A 113 22.11 -5.35 11.14
CA GLY A 113 22.09 -4.48 9.97
C GLY A 113 22.78 -5.03 8.72
N ARG A 114 23.14 -6.32 8.68
CA ARG A 114 23.87 -6.96 7.55
C ARG A 114 23.11 -8.12 6.90
N TYR A 115 21.80 -8.17 7.06
CA TYR A 115 20.94 -9.08 6.30
C TYR A 115 19.77 -8.29 5.73
N ALA A 116 19.22 -8.82 4.64
CA ALA A 116 18.06 -8.27 3.96
C ALA A 116 17.00 -9.36 3.86
N VAL A 117 15.75 -8.93 3.76
CA VAL A 117 14.61 -9.82 3.58
C VAL A 117 13.78 -9.29 2.43
N SER A 118 13.48 -10.17 1.49
CA SER A 118 12.70 -9.86 0.30
C SER A 118 11.71 -10.98 0.04
N LYS A 119 10.59 -10.65 -0.61
CA LYS A 119 9.75 -11.68 -1.20
C LYS A 119 10.54 -12.46 -2.27
N PRO A 120 10.37 -13.80 -2.36
CA PRO A 120 10.83 -14.54 -3.53
C PRO A 120 10.13 -13.99 -4.77
N ARG A 121 10.84 -14.03 -5.91
CA ARG A 121 10.27 -13.63 -7.21
C ARG A 121 9.22 -14.60 -7.69
#